data_AF-A0A318ARY8-F1
#
_entry.id   AF-A0A318ARY8-F1
#
_cell.length_a   1.000
_cell.length_b   1.000
_cell.length_c   1.000
_cell.angle_alpha   90.00
_cell.angle_beta   90.00
_cell.angle_gamma   90.00
#
_symmetry.space_group_name_H-M   'P 1'
#
loop_
_entity.id
_entity.type
_entity.pdbx_description
1 polymer ?
#
loop_
_entity_poly.entity_id
_entity_poly.type
_entity_poly.pdbx_seq_one_letter_code
_entity_poly.pdbx_strand_id
1 'polypeptide(L)' 'VVADGRTAITADAVGPRARLRPEVLAGLKGEPLGEGLGGPWVQAAYLYAVVRAAGGQIGVEIAEERVSIAAWTPAD' A
#
# COMPACT_ATOMS: atom_id res chain seq x y z
N VAL A 1 -5.63 -6.53 12.46
CA VAL A 1 -6.19 -7.85 12.83
C VAL A 1 -5.05 -8.85 12.92
N VAL A 2 -4.96 -9.61 14.00
CA VAL A 2 -4.02 -10.74 14.10
C VAL A 2 -4.82 -12.01 13.93
N ALA A 3 -4.49 -12.81 12.92
CA ALA A 3 -5.14 -14.10 12.63
C ALA A 3 -4.19 -14.95 11.79
N ASP A 4 -4.24 -16.28 11.97
CA ASP A 4 -3.50 -17.25 11.16
C ASP A 4 -1.98 -16.96 11.05
N GLY A 5 -1.35 -16.54 12.16
CA GLY A 5 0.08 -16.20 12.19
C GLY A 5 0.44 -14.95 11.40
N ARG A 6 -0.52 -14.04 11.16
CA ARG A 6 -0.32 -12.80 10.42
C ARG A 6 -0.91 -11.61 11.16
N THR A 7 -0.24 -10.47 11.07
CA THR A 7 -0.80 -9.16 11.41
C THR A 7 -1.20 -8.48 10.10
N ALA A 8 -2.49 -8.22 9.93
CA ALA A 8 -3.05 -7.53 8.77
C ALA A 8 -3.61 -6.15 9.14
N ILE A 9 -3.35 -5.16 8.29
CA ILE A 9 -3.89 -3.81 8.37
C ILE A 9 -4.59 -3.50 7.05
N THR A 10 -5.78 -2.92 7.13
CA THR A 10 -6.49 -2.35 5.98
C THR A 10 -6.86 -0.91 6.32
N ALA A 11 -6.62 0.00 5.39
CA ALA A 11 -7.01 1.39 5.47
C ALA A 11 -7.90 1.74 4.29
N ASP A 12 -9.15 2.12 4.59
CA ASP A 12 -10.13 2.58 3.61
C ASP A 12 -10.20 4.10 3.60
N ALA A 13 -9.96 4.69 2.42
CA ALA A 13 -10.21 6.09 2.14
C ALA A 13 -11.49 6.19 1.31
N VAL A 14 -12.55 6.78 1.88
CA VAL A 14 -13.86 6.96 1.23
C VAL A 14 -14.16 8.45 1.12
N GLY A 15 -14.55 8.89 -0.07
CA GLY A 15 -15.01 10.26 -0.30
C GLY A 15 -14.94 10.72 -1.75
N PRO A 16 -15.47 11.91 -2.05
CA PRO A 16 -15.54 12.42 -3.41
C PRO A 16 -14.18 12.45 -4.07
N ARG A 17 -14.03 11.74 -5.19
CA ARG A 17 -12.78 11.63 -5.96
C ARG A 17 -11.62 11.01 -5.17
N ALA A 18 -11.89 10.11 -4.23
CA ALA A 18 -10.85 9.31 -3.59
C ALA A 18 -9.99 8.61 -4.67
N ARG A 19 -8.68 8.80 -4.60
CA ARG A 19 -7.76 8.33 -5.65
C ARG A 19 -6.38 8.07 -5.09
N LEU A 20 -5.79 6.96 -5.52
CA LEU A 20 -4.38 6.64 -5.34
C LEU A 20 -3.62 7.19 -6.54
N ARG A 21 -2.64 8.08 -6.30
CA ARG A 21 -1.86 8.68 -7.39
C ARG A 21 -0.93 7.63 -8.04
N PRO A 22 -0.58 7.76 -9.34
CA PRO A 22 0.20 6.74 -10.05
C PRO A 22 1.55 6.47 -9.40
N GLU A 23 2.24 7.50 -8.93
CA GLU A 23 3.53 7.37 -8.26
C GLU A 23 3.42 6.63 -6.91
N VAL A 24 2.27 6.72 -6.24
CA VAL A 24 2.01 5.94 -5.02
C VAL A 24 1.75 4.48 -5.38
N LEU A 25 1.00 4.21 -6.45
CA LEU A 25 0.78 2.83 -6.95
C LEU A 25 2.09 2.16 -7.36
N ALA A 26 2.98 2.87 -8.07
CA ALA A 26 4.30 2.36 -8.44
C ALA A 26 5.13 2.02 -7.19
N GLY A 27 5.18 2.92 -6.20
CA GLY A 27 5.88 2.68 -4.95
C GLY A 27 5.35 1.46 -4.19
N LEU A 28 4.02 1.29 -4.09
CA LEU A 28 3.40 0.14 -3.42
C LEU A 28 3.68 -1.21 -4.11
N LYS A 29 4.14 -1.19 -5.37
CA LYS A 29 4.57 -2.36 -6.13
C LYS A 29 6.09 -2.58 -6.11
N GLY A 30 6.86 -1.67 -5.51
CA GLY A 30 8.32 -1.69 -5.56
C GLY A 30 8.90 -1.30 -6.93
N GLU A 31 8.11 -0.63 -7.76
CA GLU A 31 8.55 -0.14 -9.07
C GLU A 31 9.33 1.17 -8.91
N PRO A 32 10.30 1.45 -9.81
CA PRO A 32 11.01 2.72 -9.80
C PRO A 32 10.06 3.91 -10.03
N LEU A 33 10.47 5.10 -9.58
CA LEU A 33 9.73 6.33 -9.86
C LEU A 33 9.77 6.64 -11.37
N GLY A 34 8.60 6.67 -12.00
CA GLY A 34 8.41 7.25 -13.32
C GLY A 34 8.17 8.76 -13.26
N GLU A 35 7.18 9.27 -13.99
CA GLU A 35 6.73 10.65 -13.83
C GLU A 35 5.91 10.83 -12.54
N GLY A 36 6.14 11.92 -11.80
CA GLY A 36 5.39 12.23 -10.58
C GLY A 36 6.23 12.88 -9.49
N LEU A 37 5.67 12.92 -8.28
CA LEU A 37 6.33 13.51 -7.10
C LEU A 37 7.07 12.46 -6.28
N GLY A 38 8.33 12.75 -5.94
CA GLY A 38 9.17 11.82 -5.16
C GLY A 38 8.66 11.56 -3.73
N GLY A 39 8.06 12.56 -3.06
CA GLY A 39 7.57 12.43 -1.68
C GLY A 39 6.50 11.34 -1.49
N PRO A 40 5.40 11.36 -2.26
CA PRO A 40 4.39 10.31 -2.21
C PRO A 40 4.94 8.93 -2.63
N TRP A 41 5.80 8.89 -3.65
CA TRP A 41 6.41 7.64 -4.11
C TRP A 41 7.31 7.01 -3.06
N VAL A 42 8.19 7.80 -2.42
CA VAL A 42 9.18 7.26 -1.47
C VAL A 42 8.51 6.67 -0.24
N GLN A 43 7.40 7.25 0.22
CA GLN A 43 6.62 6.67 1.33
C GLN A 43 6.02 5.30 0.94
N ALA A 44 5.46 5.20 -0.26
CA ALA A 44 4.90 3.95 -0.78
C ALA A 44 5.98 2.88 -1.02
N ALA A 45 7.11 3.26 -1.61
CA ALA A 45 8.26 2.37 -1.84
C ALA A 45 8.88 1.89 -0.53
N TYR A 46 8.97 2.77 0.48
CA TYR A 46 9.41 2.40 1.82
C TYR A 46 8.48 1.36 2.45
N LEU A 47 7.15 1.59 2.39
CA LEU A 47 6.17 0.64 2.89
C LEU A 47 6.29 -0.73 2.20
N TYR A 48 6.43 -0.74 0.87
CA TYR A 48 6.70 -1.96 0.11
C TYR A 48 7.95 -2.68 0.61
N ALA A 49 9.08 -1.97 0.73
CA ALA A 49 10.35 -2.57 1.14
C ALA A 49 10.25 -3.22 2.53
N VAL A 50 9.67 -2.53 3.52
CA VAL A 50 9.56 -3.07 4.88
C VAL A 50 8.60 -4.24 4.97
N VAL A 51 7.44 -4.18 4.29
CA VAL A 51 6.47 -5.29 4.29
C VAL A 51 7.06 -6.52 3.61
N ARG A 52 7.77 -6.35 2.49
CA ARG A 52 8.43 -7.46 1.79
C ARG A 52 9.60 -8.03 2.58
N ALA A 53 10.40 -7.18 3.23
CA ALA A 53 11.48 -7.62 4.12
C ALA A 53 10.96 -8.46 5.29
N ALA A 54 9.76 -8.14 5.80
CA ALA A 54 9.08 -8.94 6.81
C ALA A 54 8.44 -10.24 6.26
N GLY A 55 8.53 -10.53 4.96
CA GLY A 55 7.88 -11.69 4.33
C GLY A 55 6.39 -11.51 4.03
N GLY A 56 5.90 -10.27 4.09
CA GLY A 56 4.52 -9.90 3.87
C GLY A 56 4.15 -9.54 2.43
N GLN A 57 2.92 -9.04 2.25
CA GLN A 57 2.41 -8.53 0.98
C GLN A 57 1.54 -7.29 1.17
N ILE A 58 1.40 -6.51 0.09
CA ILE A 58 0.52 -5.35 -0.02
C ILE A 58 -0.52 -5.62 -1.10
N GLY A 59 -1.77 -5.27 -0.84
CA GLY A 59 -2.89 -5.26 -1.77
C GLY A 59 -3.50 -3.87 -1.88
N VAL A 60 -4.03 -3.53 -3.05
CA VAL A 60 -4.72 -2.26 -3.29
C VAL A 60 -6.02 -2.54 -4.02
N GLU A 61 -7.10 -1.93 -3.56
CA GLU A 61 -8.40 -1.92 -4.25
C GLU A 61 -8.78 -0.48 -4.57
N ILE A 62 -9.26 -0.25 -5.80
CA ILE A 62 -9.73 1.05 -6.26
C ILE A 62 -11.14 0.86 -6.79
N ALA A 63 -12.08 1.61 -6.24
CA ALA A 63 -13.48 1.63 -6.64
C ALA A 63 -13.95 3.09 -6.79
N GLU A 64 -15.21 3.27 -7.18
CA GLU A 64 -15.82 4.60 -7.23
C GLU A 64 -15.83 5.23 -5.82
N GLU A 65 -15.23 6.41 -5.69
CA GLU A 65 -15.12 7.18 -4.44
C GLU A 65 -14.50 6.43 -3.25
N ARG A 66 -13.79 5.32 -3.51
CA ARG A 66 -13.13 4.52 -2.48
C ARG A 66 -11.79 3.99 -2.96
N VAL A 67 -10.82 4.04 -2.08
CA VAL A 67 -9.53 3.37 -2.23
C VAL A 67 -9.22 2.60 -0.95
N SER A 68 -8.80 1.35 -1.07
CA SER A 68 -8.34 0.53 0.04
C SER A 68 -6.88 0.14 -0.16
N ILE A 69 -6.08 0.26 0.89
CA ILE A 69 -4.72 -0.30 0.95
C ILE A 69 -4.71 -1.33 2.07
N ALA A 70 -4.32 -2.55 1.74
CA ALA A 70 -4.14 -3.63 2.69
C ALA A 70 -2.68 -4.06 2.73
N ALA A 71 -2.18 -4.41 3.91
CA ALA A 71 -0.88 -5.04 4.07
C ALA A 71 -0.96 -6.10 5.17
N TRP A 72 -0.18 -7.17 5.02
CA TRP A 72 0.01 -8.13 6.09
C TRP A 72 1.49 -8.48 6.24
N THR A 73 1.89 -8.82 7.46
CA THR A 73 3.19 -9.43 7.79
C THR A 73 2.95 -10.70 8.63
N PRO A 74 3.90 -11.64 8.69
CA PRO A 74 3.91 -12.65 9.75
C PRO A 74 3.78 -12.00 11.13
N ALA A 75 3.12 -12.69 12.06
CA ALA A 75 3.02 -12.35 13.46
C ALA A 75 3.56 -13.51 14.29
N ASP A 76 4.35 -13.19 15.31
CA ASP A 76 4.85 -14.15 16.30
C ASP A 76 3.73 -14.63 17.25
#